data_AF-A0A7J9T6J5-F1
#
_entry.id   AF-A0A7J9T6J5-F1
#
_cell.length_a   1.000
_cell.length_b   1.000
_cell.length_c   1.000
_cell.angle_alpha   90.00
_cell.angle_beta   90.00
_cell.angle_gamma   90.00
#
_symmetry.space_group_name_H-M   'P 1'
#
loop_
_entity.id
_entity.type
_entity.pdbx_description
1 polymer ?
#
loop_
_entity_poly.entity_id
_entity_poly.type
_entity_poly.pdbx_seq_one_letter_code
_entity_poly.pdbx_strand_id
1 'polypeptide(L)'
;MNDPDITIPKGRGIYSLLLELKKDMCITVGALGKIKFPAGYYSYTGSARGSGGFSRIRRHLNVAAGRNPTWRWHIDYLLPHTIPRGVVLTHIDQDLEC
;
A
#
# COMPACT_ATOMS: atom_id res chain seq x y z
N MET A 1 -5.51 17.90 7.42
CA MET A 1 -6.00 17.50 6.09
C MET A 1 -6.85 16.28 6.30
N ASN A 2 -8.16 16.46 6.20
CA ASN A 2 -9.16 15.45 6.50
C ASN A 2 -8.91 14.22 5.63
N ASP A 3 -8.69 13.08 6.26
CA ASP A 3 -8.80 11.76 5.65
C ASP A 3 -10.29 11.62 5.34
N PRO A 4 -10.76 11.80 4.09
CA PRO A 4 -12.14 11.43 3.79
C PRO A 4 -12.23 9.96 4.16
N ASP A 5 -13.22 9.57 4.95
CA ASP A 5 -13.41 8.17 5.35
C ASP A 5 -13.50 7.30 4.10
N ILE A 6 -12.35 6.85 3.59
CA ILE A 6 -12.26 5.91 2.48
C ILE A 6 -12.91 4.67 3.06
N THR A 7 -14.16 4.45 2.69
CA THR A 7 -14.91 3.28 3.11
C THR A 7 -14.32 2.12 2.35
N ILE A 8 -13.47 1.35 3.03
CA ILE A 8 -12.89 0.16 2.45
C ILE A 8 -13.98 -0.92 2.52
N PRO A 9 -14.40 -1.49 1.37
CA PRO A 9 -15.43 -2.51 1.37
C PRO A 9 -14.99 -3.72 2.20
N LYS A 10 -15.95 -4.35 2.87
CA LYS A 10 -15.72 -5.66 3.49
C LYS A 10 -15.57 -6.68 2.37
N GLY A 11 -14.61 -7.59 2.50
CA GLY A 11 -14.36 -8.62 1.50
C GLY A 11 -12.91 -9.05 1.43
N ARG A 12 -12.63 -9.91 0.46
CA ARG A 12 -11.32 -10.46 0.15
C ARG A 12 -11.09 -10.37 -1.36
N GLY A 13 -9.83 -10.49 -1.76
CA GLY A 13 -9.45 -10.46 -3.17
C GLY A 13 -8.05 -9.90 -3.36
N ILE A 14 -7.86 -9.18 -4.45
CA ILE A 14 -6.61 -8.50 -4.81
C ILE A 14 -6.88 -6.99 -4.80
N TYR A 15 -5.90 -6.21 -4.36
CA TYR A 15 -5.96 -4.75 -4.43
C TYR A 15 -4.66 -4.19 -4.98
N SER A 16 -4.77 -3.06 -5.68
CA SER A 16 -3.62 -2.27 -6.13
C SER A 16 -3.72 -0.86 -5.54
N LEU A 17 -2.67 -0.44 -4.83
CA LEU A 17 -2.51 0.93 -4.35
C LEU A 17 -1.84 1.78 -5.43
N LEU A 18 -2.41 2.93 -5.78
CA LEU A 18 -1.74 3.93 -6.60
C LEU A 18 -1.11 4.97 -5.68
N LEU A 19 0.21 5.12 -5.77
CA LEU A 19 1.02 6.00 -4.93
C LEU A 19 1.72 7.02 -5.80
N GLU A 20 1.86 8.25 -5.33
CA GLU A 20 2.68 9.26 -5.97
C GLU A 20 3.88 9.61 -5.08
N LEU A 21 5.08 9.54 -5.66
CA LEU A 21 6.32 10.03 -5.09
C LEU A 21 6.67 11.36 -5.76
N LYS A 22 6.69 12.46 -4.99
CA LYS A 22 6.85 13.82 -5.53
C LYS A 22 8.25 14.17 -6.04
N LYS A 23 9.28 13.45 -5.60
CA LYS A 23 10.68 13.70 -5.93
C LYS A 23 11.51 12.43 -5.85
N ASP A 24 12.63 12.38 -6.55
CA ASP A 24 13.60 11.29 -6.44
C ASP A 24 14.01 11.09 -4.96
N MET A 25 14.01 9.84 -4.50
CA MET A 25 14.42 9.48 -3.14
C MET A 25 15.25 8.20 -3.12
N CYS A 26 16.25 8.17 -2.24
CA CYS A 26 16.95 6.93 -1.91
C CYS A 26 16.44 6.42 -0.57
N ILE A 27 15.84 5.23 -0.57
CA ILE A 27 15.18 4.64 0.60
C ILE A 27 15.91 3.34 0.96
N THR A 28 16.20 3.13 2.24
CA THR A 28 16.75 1.86 2.74
C THR A 28 15.61 0.89 2.99
N VAL A 29 15.55 -0.19 2.22
CA VAL A 29 14.48 -1.19 2.26
C VAL A 29 14.98 -2.47 2.92
N GLY A 30 14.97 -2.50 4.24
CA GLY A 30 15.39 -3.68 5.03
C GLY A 30 16.70 -4.30 4.54
N ALA A 31 16.69 -5.61 4.28
CA ALA A 31 17.85 -6.35 3.78
C ALA A 31 18.21 -6.05 2.30
N LEU A 32 17.32 -5.43 1.51
CA LEU A 32 17.61 -5.02 0.13
C LEU A 32 18.52 -3.79 0.07
N GLY A 33 18.76 -3.12 1.20
CA GLY A 33 19.64 -1.96 1.27
C GLY A 33 19.04 -0.72 0.61
N LYS A 34 19.92 0.17 0.13
CA LYS A 34 19.53 1.48 -0.39
C LYS A 34 19.10 1.37 -1.85
N ILE A 35 17.85 1.73 -2.14
CA ILE A 35 17.26 1.70 -3.48
C ILE A 35 16.90 3.12 -3.90
N LYS A 36 17.22 3.50 -5.15
CA LYS A 36 16.77 4.76 -5.74
C LYS A 36 15.37 4.60 -6.34
N PHE A 37 14.45 5.45 -5.90
CA PHE A 37 13.10 5.59 -6.43
C PHE A 37 12.99 6.95 -7.15
N PRO A 38 12.87 6.98 -8.49
CA PRO A 38 12.57 8.21 -9.23
C PRO A 38 11.22 8.84 -8.84
N ALA A 39 11.08 10.15 -9.01
CA ALA A 39 9.77 10.79 -8.90
C ALA A 39 8.77 10.16 -9.88
N GLY A 40 7.51 9.99 -9.46
CA GLY A 40 6.47 9.44 -10.33
C GLY A 40 5.41 8.64 -9.59
N TYR A 41 4.67 7.86 -10.37
CA TYR A 41 3.61 7.00 -9.87
C TYR A 41 4.09 5.56 -9.70
N TYR A 42 3.71 4.98 -8.58
CA TYR A 42 4.00 3.61 -8.22
C TYR A 42 2.69 2.86 -7.99
N SER A 43 2.67 1.60 -8.39
CA SER A 43 1.59 0.69 -8.02
C SER A 43 2.12 -0.41 -7.11
N TYR A 44 1.29 -0.82 -6.16
CA TYR A 44 1.56 -2.01 -5.35
C TYR A 44 0.34 -2.89 -5.32
N THR A 45 0.51 -4.12 -5.79
CA THR A 45 -0.52 -5.14 -5.79
C THR A 45 -0.32 -6.08 -4.62
N GLY A 46 -1.33 -6.21 -3.79
CA GLY A 46 -1.34 -7.09 -2.62
C GLY A 46 -2.57 -7.99 -2.59
N SER A 47 -2.44 -9.14 -1.93
CA SER A 47 -3.57 -10.03 -1.67
C SER A 47 -4.21 -9.72 -0.31
N ALA A 48 -5.54 -9.76 -0.32
CA ALA A 48 -6.44 -9.63 0.81
C ALA A 48 -7.15 -10.97 1.10
N ARG A 49 -6.50 -12.11 0.85
CA ARG A 49 -7.08 -13.46 1.02
C ARG A 49 -7.11 -13.95 2.48
N GLY A 50 -6.26 -13.41 3.35
CA GLY A 50 -6.23 -13.76 4.78
C GLY A 50 -7.45 -13.27 5.58
N SER A 51 -7.57 -13.69 6.84
CA SER A 51 -8.71 -13.38 7.72
C SER A 51 -9.05 -11.89 7.86
N GLY A 52 -8.07 -11.01 7.66
CA GLY A 52 -8.26 -9.55 7.68
C GLY A 52 -8.86 -8.95 6.39
N GLY A 53 -8.93 -9.68 5.28
CA GLY A 53 -9.50 -9.15 4.04
C GLY A 53 -8.88 -7.83 3.56
N PHE A 54 -9.72 -6.96 3.00
CA PHE A 54 -9.34 -5.63 2.56
C PHE A 54 -8.91 -4.67 3.69
N SER A 55 -9.02 -5.04 4.98
CA SER A 55 -8.46 -4.22 6.09
C SER A 55 -6.96 -3.95 5.94
N ARG A 56 -6.25 -4.77 5.16
CA ARG A 56 -4.85 -4.52 4.77
C ARG A 56 -4.67 -3.16 4.09
N ILE A 57 -5.62 -2.73 3.26
CA ILE A 57 -5.59 -1.40 2.63
C ILE A 57 -5.57 -0.31 3.71
N ARG A 58 -6.42 -0.42 4.74
CA ARG A 58 -6.45 0.53 5.87
C ARG A 58 -5.09 0.60 6.55
N ARG A 59 -4.46 -0.57 6.76
CA ARG A 59 -3.14 -0.63 7.37
C ARG A 59 -2.10 0.10 6.52
N HIS A 60 -2.06 -0.10 5.20
CA HIS A 60 -1.14 0.63 4.31
C HIS A 60 -1.38 2.13 4.33
N LEU A 61 -2.64 2.57 4.30
CA LEU A 61 -2.99 3.99 4.43
C LEU A 61 -2.52 4.57 5.78
N ASN A 62 -2.64 3.80 6.87
CA ASN A 62 -2.13 4.21 8.18
C ASN A 62 -0.61 4.28 8.24
N VAL A 63 0.12 3.39 7.56
CA VAL A 63 1.58 3.48 7.44
C VAL A 63 1.97 4.72 6.64
N ALA A 64 1.31 4.99 5.50
CA ALA A 64 1.55 6.19 4.69
C ALA A 64 1.28 7.49 5.47
N ALA A 65 0.25 7.49 6.32
CA ALA A 65 -0.08 8.62 7.18
C ALA A 65 0.79 8.73 8.45
N GLY A 66 1.76 7.82 8.66
CA GLY A 66 2.59 7.78 9.86
C GLY A 66 1.84 7.36 11.14
N ARG A 67 0.60 6.87 11.03
CA ARG A 67 -0.24 6.40 12.15
C ARG A 67 0.05 4.95 12.55
N ASN A 68 0.87 4.23 11.78
CA ASN A 68 1.28 2.87 12.08
C ASN A 68 2.79 2.69 11.83
N PRO A 69 3.61 2.43 12.86
CA PRO A 69 5.05 2.27 12.72
C PRO A 69 5.49 0.84 12.37
N THR A 70 4.56 -0.06 12.00
CA THR A 70 4.88 -1.47 11.71
C THR A 70 5.40 -1.65 10.28
N TRP A 71 6.65 -2.11 10.16
CA TRP A 71 7.30 -2.44 8.89
C TRP A 71 7.27 -3.96 8.69
N ARG A 72 6.32 -4.45 7.89
CA ARG A 72 6.13 -5.88 7.63
C ARG A 72 6.36 -6.25 6.16
N TRP A 73 6.15 -5.32 5.23
CA TRP A 73 6.32 -5.54 3.80
C TRP A 73 7.29 -4.52 3.18
N HIS A 74 7.92 -4.84 2.05
CA HIS A 74 8.82 -3.90 1.36
C HIS A 74 8.15 -2.56 1.03
N ILE A 75 6.86 -2.57 0.69
CA ILE A 75 6.10 -1.34 0.46
C ILE A 75 6.04 -0.43 1.71
N ASP A 76 6.13 -0.99 2.92
CA ASP A 76 6.06 -0.19 4.15
C ASP A 76 7.22 0.80 4.22
N TYR A 77 8.36 0.50 3.58
CA TYR A 77 9.50 1.41 3.44
C TYR A 77 9.22 2.60 2.51
N LEU A 78 8.39 2.41 1.49
CA LEU A 78 8.06 3.44 0.51
C LEU A 78 6.86 4.29 0.94
N LEU A 79 5.87 3.70 1.60
CA LEU A 79 4.59 4.35 1.94
C LEU A 79 4.73 5.71 2.64
N PRO A 80 5.57 5.88 3.68
CA PRO A 80 5.73 7.16 4.39
C PRO A 80 6.26 8.30 3.51
N HIS A 81 6.80 7.98 2.34
CA HIS A 81 7.37 8.94 1.39
C HIS A 81 6.43 9.25 0.21
N THR A 82 5.24 8.65 0.19
CA THR A 82 4.30 8.75 -0.92
C THR A 82 2.96 9.32 -0.50
N ILE A 83 2.23 9.85 -1.47
CA ILE A 83 0.84 10.28 -1.32
C ILE A 83 -0.04 9.21 -1.95
N PRO A 84 -0.92 8.52 -1.19
CA PRO A 84 -1.93 7.65 -1.77
C PRO A 84 -2.87 8.44 -2.70
N ARG A 85 -3.03 7.96 -3.94
CA ARG A 85 -3.89 8.59 -4.94
C ARG A 85 -5.15 7.81 -5.23
N GLY A 86 -5.13 6.50 -5.01
CA GLY A 86 -6.31 5.66 -5.19
C GLY A 86 -6.04 4.22 -4.84
N VAL A 87 -7.12 3.44 -4.83
CA VAL A 87 -7.07 1.99 -4.65
C VAL A 87 -8.00 1.36 -5.68
N VAL A 88 -7.48 0.40 -6.43
CA VAL A 88 -8.27 -0.48 -7.29
C VAL A 88 -8.43 -1.80 -6.55
N LEU A 89 -9.65 -2.31 -6.51
CA LEU A 89 -9.97 -3.56 -5.83
C LEU A 89 -10.59 -4.50 -6.85
N THR A 90 -10.14 -5.74 -6.86
CA THR A 90 -10.84 -6.83 -7.52
C THR A 90 -11.38 -7.72 -6.42
N HIS A 91 -12.70 -7.72 -6.27
CA HIS A 91 -13.41 -8.69 -5.44
C HIS A 91 -13.26 -10.07 -6.08
N ILE A 92 -12.74 -11.03 -5.33
CA ILE A 92 -12.57 -12.39 -5.81
C ILE A 92 -13.01 -13.33 -4.70
N ASP A 93 -14.12 -14.03 -4.91
CA ASP A 93 -14.66 -15.05 -3.99
C ASP A 93 -14.02 -16.43 -4.23
N GLN A 94 -13.20 -16.56 -5.27
CA GLN A 94 -12.45 -17.76 -5.62
C GLN A 94 -10.94 -17.52 -5.57
N ASP A 95 -10.17 -18.59 -5.43
CA ASP A 95 -8.72 -18.53 -5.43
C ASP A 95 -8.21 -18.29 -6.86
N LEU A 96 -7.95 -17.03 -7.21
CA LEU A 96 -7.11 -16.70 -8.35
C LEU A 96 -5.66 -16.60 -7.85
N GLU A 97 -4.81 -17.50 -8.32
CA GLU A 97 -3.37 -17.44 -8.09
C GLU A 97 -2.75 -16.32 -8.95
N CYS A 98 -1.71 -15.68 -8.41
CA CYS A 98 -0.80 -14.82 -9.17
C CYS A 98 0.46 -15.62 -9.50
#